data_AF-A0A660NK06-F1
#
_entry.id   AF-A0A660NK06-F1
#
_cell.length_a   1.000
_cell.length_b   1.000
_cell.length_c   1.000
_cell.angle_alpha   90.00
_cell.angle_beta   90.00
_cell.angle_gamma   90.00
#
_symmetry.space_group_name_H-M   'P 1'
#
loop_
_entity.id
_entity.type
_entity.pdbx_description
1 polymer ?
#
loop_
_entity_poly.entity_id
_entity_poly.type
_entity_poly.pdbx_seq_one_letter_code
_entity_poly.pdbx_strand_id
1 'polypeptide(L)'
;MSKQQNPQAADTAIPDHIDPTVAKQYPSLAESTVSREVVYEGRFLKVRKDVARMPDGSTNTREFIMHPGAAAMVPIDADGRILIERQFRYGPGRVYVEIPAGKKDPGETSLETAKRELVEETGYRARRWAHLTRIHPAIGFADEVMDIYLARDLEKVERSLDVGEFVEIEWVTLGWLVDELRAHRLLDVKTQIAVHWLQRFDDGSLPWPTFDL
;
A
#
# COMPACT_ATOMS: atom_id res chain seq x y z
N MET A 1 -7.44 -34.81 -30.35
CA MET A 1 -6.42 -34.05 -31.11
C MET A 1 -6.02 -32.86 -30.27
N SER A 2 -4.83 -32.93 -29.66
CA SER A 2 -4.29 -31.89 -28.78
C SER A 2 -3.90 -30.67 -29.61
N LYS A 3 -4.50 -29.51 -29.33
CA LYS A 3 -4.00 -28.23 -29.86
C LYS A 3 -2.84 -27.81 -28.95
N GLN A 4 -1.62 -28.08 -29.39
CA GLN A 4 -0.44 -27.40 -28.88
C GLN A 4 -0.63 -25.89 -29.12
N GLN A 5 -0.86 -25.15 -28.04
CA GLN A 5 -0.74 -23.70 -28.07
C GLN A 5 0.76 -23.37 -28.21
N ASN A 6 1.06 -22.72 -29.32
CA ASN A 6 2.37 -22.17 -29.62
C ASN A 6 2.71 -21.12 -28.54
N PRO A 7 3.88 -21.15 -27.88
CA PRO A 7 4.26 -20.10 -26.95
C PRO A 7 4.42 -18.80 -27.75
N GLN A 8 3.47 -17.87 -27.60
CA GLN A 8 3.63 -16.52 -28.10
C GLN A 8 4.90 -15.93 -27.49
N ALA A 9 5.74 -15.34 -28.35
CA ALA A 9 6.94 -14.63 -27.94
C ALA A 9 6.60 -13.64 -26.81
N ALA A 10 7.40 -13.65 -25.74
CA ALA A 10 7.22 -12.77 -24.61
C ALA A 10 7.16 -11.32 -25.09
N ASP A 11 6.08 -10.62 -24.75
CA ASP A 11 5.99 -9.18 -24.99
C ASP A 11 7.08 -8.50 -24.14
N THR A 12 8.00 -7.82 -24.81
CA THR A 12 9.15 -7.14 -24.18
C THR A 12 8.74 -5.80 -23.58
N ALA A 13 7.52 -5.32 -23.85
CA ALA A 13 6.99 -4.08 -23.29
C ALA A 13 6.61 -4.17 -21.81
N ILE A 14 6.33 -5.38 -21.29
CA ILE A 14 6.01 -5.59 -19.86
C ILE A 14 7.31 -5.97 -19.14
N PRO A 15 7.80 -5.22 -18.15
CA PRO A 15 9.04 -5.57 -17.44
C PRO A 15 8.93 -6.90 -16.69
N ASP A 16 10.06 -7.58 -16.50
CA ASP A 16 10.10 -8.69 -15.53
C ASP A 16 10.14 -8.11 -14.11
N HIS A 17 9.58 -8.84 -13.16
CA HIS A 17 9.44 -8.37 -11.77
C HIS A 17 10.09 -9.32 -10.75
N ILE A 18 10.57 -10.49 -11.19
CA ILE A 18 11.24 -11.44 -10.32
C ILE A 18 12.59 -10.87 -9.88
N ASP A 19 12.80 -10.77 -8.56
CA ASP A 19 14.09 -10.40 -8.00
C ASP A 19 15.15 -11.43 -8.43
N PRO A 20 16.22 -11.01 -9.14
CA PRO A 20 17.22 -11.92 -9.68
C PRO A 20 18.02 -12.65 -8.58
N THR A 21 17.96 -12.19 -7.33
CA THR A 21 18.64 -12.82 -6.20
C THR A 21 17.88 -14.04 -5.66
N VAL A 22 16.58 -14.17 -5.93
CA VAL A 22 15.73 -15.23 -5.38
C VAL A 22 16.22 -16.61 -5.80
N ALA A 23 16.59 -16.80 -7.07
CA ALA A 23 17.12 -18.07 -7.55
C ALA A 23 18.41 -18.52 -6.83
N LYS A 24 19.23 -17.56 -6.41
CA LYS A 24 20.47 -17.82 -5.67
C LYS A 24 20.20 -18.06 -4.18
N GLN A 25 19.28 -17.32 -3.57
CA GLN A 25 19.01 -17.37 -2.13
C GLN A 25 18.05 -18.50 -1.74
N TYR A 26 17.04 -18.76 -2.58
CA TYR A 26 15.94 -19.69 -2.32
C TYR A 26 15.69 -20.63 -3.52
N PRO A 27 16.67 -21.46 -3.90
CA PRO A 27 16.57 -22.27 -5.12
C PRO A 27 15.37 -23.23 -5.12
N SER A 28 14.92 -23.70 -3.96
CA SER A 28 13.75 -24.59 -3.84
C SER A 28 12.41 -23.86 -3.90
N LEU A 29 12.39 -22.53 -3.92
CA LEU A 29 11.20 -21.68 -3.98
C LEU A 29 11.16 -20.79 -5.24
N ALA A 30 12.29 -20.68 -5.94
CA ALA A 30 12.45 -19.74 -7.04
C ALA A 30 11.61 -20.12 -8.26
N GLU A 31 10.78 -19.17 -8.70
CA GLU A 31 10.07 -19.23 -9.96
C GLU A 31 10.77 -18.31 -10.98
N SER A 32 10.61 -18.59 -12.28
CA SER A 32 11.09 -17.70 -13.36
C SER A 32 10.01 -17.49 -14.42
N THR A 33 9.95 -16.28 -14.97
CA THR A 33 8.96 -15.92 -15.99
C THR A 33 9.27 -16.62 -17.32
N VAL A 34 8.31 -17.38 -17.85
CA VAL A 34 8.37 -17.99 -19.19
C VAL A 34 7.69 -17.09 -20.22
N SER A 35 6.48 -16.62 -19.91
CA SER A 35 5.74 -15.65 -20.72
C SER A 35 4.86 -14.78 -19.83
N ARG A 36 4.42 -13.64 -20.37
CA ARG A 36 3.64 -12.62 -19.66
C ARG A 36 2.68 -11.92 -20.60
N GLU A 37 1.51 -11.57 -20.09
CA GLU A 37 0.45 -10.92 -20.85
C GLU A 37 -0.39 -10.03 -19.92
N VAL A 38 -0.84 -8.87 -20.41
CA VAL A 38 -1.92 -8.11 -19.76
C VAL A 38 -3.25 -8.67 -20.26
N VAL A 39 -3.98 -9.35 -19.37
CA VAL A 39 -5.24 -10.02 -19.71
C VAL A 39 -6.48 -9.17 -19.43
N TYR A 40 -6.31 -8.07 -18.68
CA TYR A 40 -7.36 -7.06 -18.46
C TYR A 40 -6.75 -5.69 -18.18
N GLU A 41 -7.31 -4.65 -18.79
CA GLU A 41 -6.94 -3.26 -18.55
C GLU A 41 -8.20 -2.39 -18.54
N GLY A 42 -8.63 -1.99 -17.35
CA GLY A 42 -9.75 -1.07 -17.14
C GLY A 42 -9.25 0.30 -16.69
N ARG A 43 -10.20 1.18 -16.32
CA ARG A 43 -9.87 2.53 -15.80
C ARG A 43 -9.03 2.50 -14.51
N PHE A 44 -9.28 1.52 -13.63
CA PHE A 44 -8.66 1.47 -12.29
C PHE A 44 -7.79 0.24 -12.05
N LEU A 45 -8.08 -0.89 -12.70
CA LEU A 45 -7.41 -2.17 -12.48
C LEU A 45 -6.73 -2.63 -13.76
N LYS A 46 -5.50 -3.14 -13.62
CA LYS A 46 -4.75 -3.80 -14.66
C LYS A 46 -4.32 -5.18 -14.15
N VAL A 47 -4.62 -6.24 -14.91
CA VAL A 47 -4.34 -7.63 -14.52
C VAL A 47 -3.31 -8.21 -15.45
N ARG A 48 -2.25 -8.76 -14.86
CA ARG A 48 -1.19 -9.48 -15.55
C ARG A 48 -1.33 -10.98 -15.31
N LYS A 49 -1.11 -11.76 -16.37
CA LYS A 49 -1.05 -13.21 -16.36
C LYS A 49 0.32 -13.67 -16.86
N ASP A 50 1.04 -14.38 -16.00
CA ASP A 50 2.34 -14.94 -16.31
C ASP A 50 2.27 -16.47 -16.35
N VAL A 51 3.06 -17.07 -17.24
CA VAL A 51 3.44 -18.48 -17.14
C VAL A 51 4.78 -18.53 -16.42
N ALA A 52 4.80 -19.12 -15.23
CA ALA A 52 5.99 -19.28 -14.42
C ALA A 52 6.55 -20.70 -14.56
N ARG A 53 7.88 -20.82 -14.64
CA ARG A 53 8.59 -22.09 -14.45
C ARG A 53 8.84 -22.29 -12.96
N MET A 54 8.34 -23.40 -12.44
CA MET A 54 8.41 -23.81 -11.04
C MET A 54 9.78 -24.40 -10.67
N PRO A 55 10.13 -24.50 -9.37
CA PRO A 55 11.38 -25.13 -8.92
C PRO A 55 11.57 -26.58 -9.37
N ASP A 56 10.48 -27.33 -9.57
CA ASP A 56 10.49 -28.72 -10.06
C ASP A 56 10.59 -28.83 -11.60
N GLY A 57 10.71 -27.70 -12.30
CA GLY A 57 10.79 -27.60 -13.75
C GLY A 57 9.44 -27.57 -14.48
N SER A 58 8.33 -27.82 -13.77
CA SER A 58 6.97 -27.70 -14.32
C SER A 58 6.63 -26.23 -14.60
N THR A 59 5.49 -25.99 -15.27
CA THR A 59 4.98 -24.65 -15.53
C THR A 59 3.61 -24.45 -14.91
N ASN A 60 3.35 -23.27 -14.36
CA ASN A 60 2.06 -22.90 -13.81
C ASN A 60 1.69 -21.45 -14.13
N THR A 61 0.43 -21.09 -14.01
CA THR A 61 -0.06 -19.72 -14.22
C THR A 61 -0.01 -18.91 -12.93
N ARG A 62 0.34 -17.62 -13.04
CA ARG A 62 0.21 -16.61 -11.99
C ARG A 62 -0.63 -15.46 -12.54
N GLU A 63 -1.64 -15.03 -11.80
CA GLU A 63 -2.46 -13.87 -12.15
C GLU A 63 -2.42 -12.89 -10.99
N PHE A 64 -2.12 -11.62 -11.29
CA PHE A 64 -2.02 -10.59 -10.26
C PHE A 64 -2.38 -9.21 -10.79
N ILE A 65 -2.82 -8.33 -9.88
CA ILE A 65 -3.05 -6.91 -10.13
C ILE A 65 -1.72 -6.19 -10.23
N MET A 66 -1.53 -5.44 -11.31
CA MET A 66 -0.46 -4.46 -11.44
C MET A 66 -0.89 -3.15 -10.78
N HIS A 67 -0.23 -2.79 -9.68
CA HIS A 67 -0.52 -1.63 -8.88
C HIS A 67 0.67 -0.65 -8.93
N PRO A 68 0.44 0.68 -9.05
CA PRO A 68 1.53 1.66 -9.10
C PRO A 68 2.33 1.79 -7.78
N GLY A 69 1.87 1.10 -6.74
CA GLY A 69 2.28 1.33 -5.36
C GLY A 69 1.48 2.46 -4.71
N ALA A 70 1.67 2.63 -3.41
CA ALA A 70 0.96 3.61 -2.61
C ALA A 70 1.85 4.18 -1.50
N ALA A 71 1.36 5.24 -0.87
CA ALA A 71 1.91 5.76 0.37
C ALA A 71 0.77 6.05 1.34
N ALA A 72 0.99 5.75 2.61
CA ALA A 72 0.08 6.10 3.70
C ALA A 72 0.85 6.90 4.76
N MET A 73 0.14 7.68 5.57
CA MET A 73 0.78 8.42 6.65
C MET A 73 -0.08 8.49 7.90
N VAL A 74 0.59 8.58 9.05
CA VAL A 74 -0.04 8.80 10.36
C VAL A 74 0.27 10.23 10.79
N PRO A 75 -0.66 11.19 10.60
CA PRO A 75 -0.48 12.56 11.08
C PRO A 75 -0.73 12.59 12.58
N ILE A 76 0.25 13.08 13.34
CA ILE A 76 0.21 13.16 14.80
C ILE A 76 0.32 14.63 15.21
N ASP A 77 -0.65 15.14 15.96
CA ASP A 77 -0.62 16.51 16.47
C ASP A 77 0.23 16.65 17.74
N ALA A 78 0.31 17.88 18.27
CA ALA A 78 1.09 18.18 19.47
C ALA A 78 0.57 17.49 20.75
N ASP A 79 -0.71 17.11 20.77
CA ASP A 79 -1.36 16.41 21.88
C ASP A 79 -1.27 14.88 21.72
N GLY A 80 -0.61 14.39 20.66
CA GLY A 80 -0.48 12.96 20.35
C GLY A 80 -1.75 12.35 19.75
N ARG A 81 -2.72 13.15 19.33
CA ARG A 81 -3.89 12.67 18.58
C ARG A 81 -3.49 12.35 17.15
N ILE A 82 -4.20 11.40 16.57
CA ILE A 82 -3.98 10.88 15.22
C ILE A 82 -5.11 11.38 14.34
N LEU A 83 -4.76 11.94 13.19
CA LEU A 83 -5.73 12.30 12.17
C LEU A 83 -6.10 11.04 11.39
N ILE A 84 -7.39 10.74 11.37
CA ILE A 84 -7.95 9.67 10.55
C ILE A 84 -8.95 10.25 9.56
N GLU A 85 -9.28 9.44 8.58
CA GLU A 85 -10.39 9.67 7.68
C GLU A 85 -11.43 8.55 7.74
N ARG A 86 -12.64 8.88 7.34
CA ARG A 86 -13.74 7.95 7.10
C ARG A 86 -14.10 8.00 5.63
N GLN A 87 -13.93 6.86 4.95
CA GLN A 87 -14.20 6.75 3.51
C GLN A 87 -15.07 5.53 3.23
N PHE A 88 -16.03 5.68 2.33
CA PHE A 88 -16.80 4.56 1.80
C PHE A 88 -15.99 3.80 0.75
N ARG A 89 -15.69 2.53 1.01
CA ARG A 89 -15.03 1.65 0.05
C ARG A 89 -16.09 0.81 -0.67
N TYR A 90 -16.28 1.09 -1.97
CA TYR A 90 -17.34 0.45 -2.77
C TYR A 90 -17.22 -1.08 -2.83
N GLY A 91 -16.00 -1.62 -2.97
CA GLY A 91 -15.77 -3.06 -3.08
C GLY A 91 -16.33 -3.85 -1.88
N PRO A 92 -15.94 -3.50 -0.64
CA PRO A 92 -16.53 -4.09 0.57
C PRO A 92 -17.91 -3.51 0.95
N GLY A 93 -18.36 -2.43 0.32
CA GLY A 93 -19.68 -1.84 0.50
C GLY A 93 -19.92 -1.19 1.88
N ARG A 94 -18.89 -0.63 2.52
CA ARG A 94 -19.01 0.00 3.85
C ARG A 94 -18.03 1.15 4.05
N VAL A 95 -18.26 1.93 5.10
CA VAL A 95 -17.33 2.96 5.58
C VAL A 95 -16.23 2.30 6.42
N TYR A 96 -15.00 2.76 6.21
CA TYR A 96 -13.82 2.37 6.96
C TYR A 96 -13.24 3.57 7.69
N VAL A 97 -12.63 3.31 8.84
CA VAL A 97 -11.71 4.24 9.50
C VAL A 97 -10.32 3.94 8.97
N GLU A 98 -9.69 4.94 8.38
CA GLU A 98 -8.41 4.79 7.68
C GLU A 98 -7.43 5.89 8.11
N ILE A 99 -6.14 5.59 8.09
CA ILE A 99 -5.12 6.63 7.95
C ILE A 99 -5.11 7.12 6.50
N PRO A 100 -4.86 8.42 6.26
CA PRO A 100 -4.85 8.97 4.90
C PRO A 100 -3.77 8.27 4.05
N ALA A 101 -4.08 8.05 2.77
CA ALA A 101 -3.25 7.27 1.87
C ALA A 101 -3.71 7.39 0.42
N GLY A 102 -2.76 7.39 -0.50
CA GLY A 102 -3.08 7.34 -1.92
C GLY A 102 -2.04 6.68 -2.79
N LYS A 103 -2.37 6.61 -4.08
CA LYS A 103 -1.57 5.90 -5.08
C LYS A 103 -0.43 6.79 -5.54
N LYS A 104 0.68 6.14 -5.92
CA LYS A 104 1.80 6.84 -6.52
C LYS A 104 1.44 7.34 -7.90
N ASP A 105 1.73 8.62 -8.17
CA ASP A 105 1.72 9.13 -9.53
C ASP A 105 3.01 8.78 -10.28
N PRO A 106 3.00 8.80 -11.63
CA PRO A 106 4.17 8.50 -12.44
C PRO A 106 5.35 9.41 -12.08
N GLY A 107 6.46 8.78 -11.64
CA GLY A 107 7.70 9.49 -11.29
C GLY A 107 7.81 9.91 -9.83
N GLU A 108 6.76 9.79 -9.02
CA GLU A 108 6.82 10.12 -7.60
C GLU A 108 7.61 9.08 -6.79
N THR A 109 8.34 9.56 -5.79
CA THR A 109 8.75 8.77 -4.63
C THR A 109 7.56 8.56 -3.70
N SER A 110 7.61 7.53 -2.86
CA SER A 110 6.52 7.28 -1.90
C SER A 110 6.35 8.43 -0.89
N LEU A 111 7.44 9.10 -0.50
CA LEU A 111 7.35 10.26 0.39
C LEU A 111 6.69 11.47 -0.26
N GLU A 112 6.94 11.71 -1.55
CA GLU A 112 6.25 12.77 -2.31
C GLU A 112 4.76 12.48 -2.39
N THR A 113 4.38 11.24 -2.72
CA THR A 113 2.98 10.78 -2.67
C THR A 113 2.37 11.02 -1.30
N ALA A 114 3.01 10.61 -0.21
CA ALA A 114 2.49 10.83 1.14
C ALA A 114 2.29 12.32 1.47
N LYS A 115 3.22 13.18 1.05
CA LYS A 115 3.13 14.63 1.28
C LYS A 115 1.98 15.26 0.49
N ARG A 116 1.75 14.82 -0.75
CA ARG A 116 0.65 15.28 -1.61
C ARG A 116 -0.70 14.84 -1.05
N GLU A 117 -0.87 13.53 -0.82
CA GLU A 117 -2.13 12.94 -0.36
C GLU A 117 -2.56 13.51 0.99
N LEU A 118 -1.61 13.74 1.92
CA LEU A 118 -1.94 14.39 3.19
C LEU A 118 -2.60 15.76 3.01
N VAL A 119 -2.15 16.55 2.02
CA VAL A 119 -2.72 17.87 1.72
C VAL A 119 -4.08 17.72 1.03
N GLU A 120 -4.19 16.85 0.04
CA GLU A 120 -5.40 16.64 -0.77
C GLU A 120 -6.55 16.09 0.09
N GLU A 121 -6.31 14.99 0.81
CA GLU A 121 -7.32 14.30 1.61
C GLU A 121 -7.67 15.07 2.88
N THR A 122 -6.72 15.74 3.52
CA THR A 122 -6.94 16.27 4.88
C THR A 122 -6.78 17.78 5.03
N GLY A 123 -6.14 18.46 4.08
CA GLY A 123 -5.80 19.88 4.18
C GLY A 123 -4.73 20.16 5.23
N TYR A 124 -3.85 19.19 5.52
CA TYR A 124 -2.69 19.40 6.39
C TYR A 124 -1.38 19.21 5.64
N ARG A 125 -0.36 19.92 6.09
CA ARG A 125 1.03 19.74 5.66
C ARG A 125 1.88 19.47 6.89
N ALA A 126 2.73 18.45 6.84
CA ALA A 126 3.69 18.15 7.91
C ALA A 126 5.09 18.66 7.56
N ARG A 127 5.81 19.17 8.57
CA ARG A 127 7.21 19.60 8.42
C ARG A 127 8.22 18.50 8.74
N ARG A 128 7.80 17.48 9.49
CA ARG A 128 8.68 16.41 9.98
C ARG A 128 8.11 15.06 9.61
N TRP A 129 8.92 14.24 8.95
CA TRP A 129 8.53 12.94 8.43
C TRP A 129 9.49 11.85 8.90
N ALA A 130 8.97 10.66 9.18
CA ALA A 130 9.74 9.46 9.44
C ALA A 130 9.13 8.28 8.69
N HIS A 131 9.95 7.40 8.11
CA HIS A 131 9.44 6.14 7.53
C HIS A 131 9.11 5.18 8.67
N LEU A 132 7.90 4.65 8.68
CA LEU A 132 7.46 3.69 9.68
C LEU A 132 7.80 2.27 9.25
N THR A 133 7.27 1.86 8.10
CA THR A 133 7.47 0.52 7.55
C THR A 133 7.01 0.45 6.10
N ARG A 134 7.35 -0.64 5.43
CA ARG A 134 6.83 -1.02 4.11
C ARG A 134 5.98 -2.27 4.23
N ILE A 135 4.83 -2.29 3.56
CA ILE A 135 3.93 -3.44 3.52
C ILE A 135 3.59 -3.84 2.09
N HIS A 136 3.20 -5.10 1.93
CA HIS A 136 2.57 -5.63 0.73
C HIS A 136 1.18 -6.16 1.12
N PRO A 137 0.10 -5.40 0.87
CA PRO A 137 -1.23 -5.75 1.40
C PRO A 137 -1.79 -7.08 0.88
N ALA A 138 -1.37 -7.51 -0.33
CA ALA A 138 -1.97 -8.64 -1.03
C ALA A 138 -0.96 -9.47 -1.85
N ILE A 139 0.13 -9.95 -1.22
CA ILE A 139 1.25 -10.68 -1.87
C ILE A 139 0.83 -11.90 -2.72
N GLY A 140 -0.36 -12.45 -2.52
CA GLY A 140 -0.85 -13.59 -3.30
C GLY A 140 -1.38 -13.23 -4.69
N PHE A 141 -1.75 -11.97 -4.93
CA PHE A 141 -2.43 -11.56 -6.18
C PHE A 141 -2.29 -10.08 -6.53
N ALA A 142 -1.40 -9.31 -5.89
CA ALA A 142 -1.07 -7.95 -6.29
C ALA A 142 0.42 -7.67 -6.04
N ASP A 143 1.01 -6.86 -6.90
CA ASP A 143 2.40 -6.37 -6.74
C ASP A 143 2.49 -5.06 -5.94
N GLU A 144 1.38 -4.64 -5.31
CA GLU A 144 1.32 -3.42 -4.51
C GLU A 144 2.40 -3.39 -3.42
N VAL A 145 3.14 -2.29 -3.40
CA VAL A 145 4.03 -1.86 -2.33
C VAL A 145 3.44 -0.60 -1.73
N MET A 146 3.33 -0.55 -0.40
CA MET A 146 2.91 0.64 0.32
C MET A 146 3.91 0.99 1.43
N ASP A 147 4.49 2.18 1.38
CA ASP A 147 5.22 2.72 2.52
C ASP A 147 4.28 3.50 3.43
N ILE A 148 4.46 3.33 4.73
CA ILE A 148 3.74 4.05 5.77
C ILE A 148 4.70 5.02 6.43
N TYR A 149 4.28 6.27 6.60
CA TYR A 149 5.08 7.31 7.25
C TYR A 149 4.42 7.84 8.52
N LEU A 150 5.22 8.38 9.42
CA LEU A 150 4.75 9.23 10.51
C LEU A 150 4.95 10.69 10.11
N ALA A 151 3.97 11.53 10.40
CA ALA A 151 3.98 12.95 10.03
C ALA A 151 3.69 13.82 11.27
N ARG A 152 4.56 14.79 11.56
CA ARG A 152 4.48 15.71 12.72
C ARG A 152 4.68 17.16 12.30
N ASP A 153 4.43 18.06 13.24
CA ASP A 153 4.50 19.52 13.06
C ASP A 153 3.57 19.95 11.93
N LEU A 154 2.28 19.68 12.15
CA LEU A 154 1.21 19.83 11.16
C LEU A 154 0.71 21.27 11.09
N GLU A 155 0.52 21.75 9.87
CA GLU A 155 -0.02 23.05 9.54
C GLU A 155 -1.25 22.88 8.64
N LYS A 156 -2.35 23.56 8.99
CA LYS A 156 -3.57 23.53 8.18
C LYS A 156 -3.40 24.42 6.94
N VAL A 157 -3.75 23.88 5.78
CA VAL A 157 -3.65 24.51 4.48
C VAL A 157 -4.97 24.38 3.71
N GLU A 158 -5.06 25.01 2.54
CA GLU A 158 -6.20 24.80 1.65
C GLU A 158 -6.24 23.34 1.19
N ARG A 159 -7.41 22.72 1.34
CA ARG A 159 -7.66 21.33 0.98
C ARG A 159 -8.11 21.26 -0.47
N SER A 160 -7.58 20.30 -1.22
CA SER A 160 -7.92 20.09 -2.64
C SER A 160 -8.25 18.61 -2.85
N LEU A 161 -9.52 18.23 -2.65
CA LEU A 161 -9.98 16.88 -2.93
C LEU A 161 -10.15 16.66 -4.43
N ASP A 162 -9.87 15.43 -4.86
CA ASP A 162 -10.15 15.01 -6.23
C ASP A 162 -11.66 14.86 -6.50
N VAL A 163 -12.03 15.04 -7.77
CA VAL A 163 -13.43 14.92 -8.20
C VAL A 163 -13.93 13.49 -7.98
N GLY A 164 -14.94 13.34 -7.13
CA GLY A 164 -15.55 12.05 -6.80
C GLY A 164 -15.02 11.42 -5.51
N GLU A 165 -14.10 12.10 -4.82
CA GLU A 165 -13.61 11.69 -3.52
C GLU A 165 -14.40 12.36 -2.38
N PHE A 166 -14.85 11.53 -1.43
CA PHE A 166 -15.60 11.97 -0.27
C PHE A 166 -15.00 11.34 0.97
N VAL A 167 -14.31 12.14 1.78
CA VAL A 167 -13.71 11.70 3.04
C VAL A 167 -14.01 12.69 4.17
N GLU A 168 -14.40 12.15 5.33
CA GLU A 168 -14.58 12.91 6.57
C GLU A 168 -13.35 12.73 7.46
N ILE A 169 -12.74 13.83 7.91
CA ILE A 169 -11.53 13.78 8.75
C ILE A 169 -11.87 14.00 10.23
N GLU A 170 -11.19 13.26 11.11
CA GLU A 170 -11.42 13.29 12.55
C GLU A 170 -10.09 13.15 13.31
N TRP A 171 -9.93 13.92 14.40
CA TRP A 171 -8.83 13.73 15.34
C TRP A 171 -9.23 12.76 16.43
N VAL A 172 -8.52 11.63 16.54
CA VAL A 172 -8.80 10.58 17.53
C VAL A 172 -7.59 10.29 18.39
N THR A 173 -7.78 9.68 19.54
CA THR A 173 -6.66 9.21 20.38
C THR A 173 -6.20 7.82 19.95
N LEU A 174 -4.94 7.47 20.25
CA LEU A 174 -4.47 6.09 20.07
C LEU A 174 -5.34 5.09 20.85
N GLY A 175 -5.77 5.45 22.07
CA GLY A 175 -6.66 4.62 22.87
C GLY A 175 -7.98 4.28 22.16
N TRP A 176 -8.60 5.27 21.51
CA TRP A 176 -9.81 5.05 20.71
C TRP A 176 -9.56 4.09 19.54
N LEU A 177 -8.45 4.25 18.81
CA LEU A 177 -8.09 3.33 17.72
C LEU A 177 -7.86 1.90 18.21
N VAL A 178 -7.25 1.74 19.40
CA VAL A 178 -7.07 0.43 20.04
C VAL A 178 -8.41 -0.19 20.42
N ASP A 179 -9.36 0.60 20.90
CA ASP A 179 -10.71 0.12 21.21
C ASP A 179 -11.47 -0.31 19.94
N GLU A 180 -11.39 0.46 18.85
CA GLU A 180 -11.97 0.08 17.55
C GLU A 180 -11.33 -1.18 16.96
N LEU A 181 -10.01 -1.34 17.12
CA LEU A 181 -9.26 -2.54 16.72
C LEU A 181 -9.74 -3.77 17.49
N ARG A 182 -9.80 -3.68 18.83
CA ARG A 182 -10.26 -4.78 19.70
C ARG A 182 -11.72 -5.14 19.46
N ALA A 183 -12.53 -4.17 19.06
CA ALA A 183 -13.94 -4.38 18.74
C ALA A 183 -14.20 -4.85 17.30
N HIS A 184 -13.15 -5.15 16.52
CA HIS A 184 -13.24 -5.55 15.11
C HIS A 184 -13.95 -4.53 14.21
N ARG A 185 -13.84 -3.24 14.54
CA ARG A 185 -14.38 -2.12 13.75
C ARG A 185 -13.31 -1.40 12.93
N LEU A 186 -12.04 -1.53 13.32
CA LEU A 186 -10.88 -1.07 12.55
C LEU A 186 -10.39 -2.17 11.61
N LEU A 187 -10.98 -2.26 10.42
CA LEU A 187 -10.75 -3.40 9.50
C LEU A 187 -9.69 -3.13 8.43
N ASP A 188 -9.32 -1.89 8.19
CA ASP A 188 -8.32 -1.53 7.19
C ASP A 188 -6.89 -1.91 7.64
N VAL A 189 -6.21 -2.73 6.85
CA VAL A 189 -4.95 -3.39 7.25
C VAL A 189 -3.80 -2.41 7.49
N LYS A 190 -3.65 -1.37 6.65
CA LYS A 190 -2.60 -0.35 6.83
C LYS A 190 -2.80 0.42 8.13
N THR A 191 -4.06 0.71 8.47
CA THR A 191 -4.43 1.40 9.70
C THR A 191 -4.21 0.52 10.93
N GLN A 192 -4.60 -0.77 10.89
CA GLN A 192 -4.31 -1.70 11.99
C GLN A 192 -2.81 -1.84 12.24
N ILE A 193 -2.02 -1.95 11.17
CA ILE A 193 -0.56 -2.03 11.25
C ILE A 193 0.02 -0.77 11.91
N ALA A 194 -0.43 0.42 11.48
CA ALA A 194 -0.01 1.68 12.09
C ALA A 194 -0.34 1.73 13.60
N VAL A 195 -1.56 1.34 14.00
CA VAL A 195 -1.96 1.28 15.41
C VAL A 195 -1.04 0.39 16.23
N HIS A 196 -0.74 -0.82 15.73
CA HIS A 196 0.17 -1.72 16.43
C HIS A 196 1.58 -1.15 16.62
N TRP A 197 2.11 -0.44 15.62
CA TRP A 197 3.38 0.27 15.77
C TRP A 197 3.30 1.39 16.81
N LEU A 198 2.26 2.23 16.74
CA LEU A 198 2.07 3.35 17.66
C LEU A 198 1.93 2.87 19.11
N GLN A 199 1.21 1.77 19.35
CA GLN A 199 1.12 1.15 20.69
C GLN A 199 2.50 0.79 21.25
N ARG A 200 3.39 0.24 20.40
CA ARG A 200 4.74 -0.14 20.83
C ARG A 200 5.65 1.06 21.09
N PHE A 201 5.41 2.18 20.42
CA PHE A 201 6.11 3.42 20.72
C PHE A 201 5.58 4.10 21.99
N ASP A 202 4.27 4.01 22.22
CA ASP A 202 3.57 4.58 23.38
C ASP A 202 3.91 3.83 24.68
N ASP A 203 3.94 2.48 24.63
CA ASP A 203 4.31 1.65 25.78
C ASP A 203 5.83 1.54 26.03
N GLY A 204 6.64 2.17 25.16
CA GLY A 204 8.09 2.19 25.25
C GLY A 204 8.79 0.87 24.86
N SER A 205 8.06 -0.12 24.34
CA SER A 205 8.65 -1.38 23.85
C SER A 205 9.48 -1.22 22.58
N LEU A 206 9.27 -0.14 21.83
CA LEU A 206 10.12 0.31 20.73
C LEU A 206 10.38 1.82 20.85
N PRO A 207 11.59 2.29 20.48
CA PRO A 207 11.85 3.72 20.40
C PRO A 207 11.09 4.33 19.21
N TRP A 208 10.65 5.58 19.36
CA TRP A 208 10.18 6.36 18.21
C TRP A 208 11.32 6.54 17.19
N PRO A 209 11.02 6.48 15.88
CA PRO A 209 12.02 6.77 14.85
C PRO A 209 12.40 8.26 14.84
N THR A 210 13.54 8.56 14.23
CA THR A 210 13.95 9.93 13.96
C THR A 210 13.09 10.51 12.83
N PHE A 211 12.70 11.77 12.96
CA PHE A 211 11.94 12.48 11.93
C PHE A 211 12.86 13.40 11.12
N ASP A 212 13.61 12.82 10.19
CA ASP A 212 14.68 13.45 9.40
C ASP A 212 14.52 13.31 7.88
N LEU A 213 13.33 12.93 7.39
CA LEU A 213 12.97 12.84 5.97
C LEU A 213 12.36 14.13 5.38
#